data_AF-A0A261FK63-F1
#
_entry.id   AF-A0A261FK63-F1
#
_cell.length_a   1.000
_cell.length_b   1.000
_cell.length_c   1.000
_cell.angle_alpha   90.00
_cell.angle_beta   90.00
_cell.angle_gamma   90.00
#
_symmetry.space_group_name_H-M   'P 1'
#
loop_
_entity.id
_entity.type
_entity.pdbx_description
1 polymer ?
#
loop_
_entity_poly.entity_id
_entity_poly.type
_entity_poly.pdbx_seq_one_letter_code
_entity_poly.pdbx_strand_id
1 'polypeptide(L)'
;MHAARYVIRLMAAALNNDGFQTGSSSKVLRKPADASWQQIYAIMSFHGVEALCLTGLSTVMTADMIADIPQEIMDRWRHAADLTLYRQLAFDAERNAFLEEFSAAGLSWITLKGIDIATYYPQPGLRSMGDQDLVIGFARNDSGDGDDTDDARRSETVIRRVMTNRGYTCDADWDRELSFTNARNGLHFEFHRKITSEGEQLEGLYSRAVVDHYADPWALAMPYGIGDQSATAAAKTTASRSEPVRHGRGYRLTPDEEYLYHVVHMWKHYNSAGFGLRFLADTLVMIRRYEREFNTSYIHTMLETLGISEFENTVRNLTLAVLGSTTGTWNIGTPESAMLREIAASGVYGTQSMRIEKRINRRLTETVSDKSSGTPAMPGATLPTQPPSGSRFGGSRFVLWYWWRRAFPDKAWVEQYHPRWSSLPARLTILPLIRLSGALRHRQALSEEIRRTLRRRRPRRR
;
A
#
# COMPACT_ATOMS: atom_id res chain seq x y z
N MET A 1 16.88 -1.72 16.52
CA MET A 1 15.53 -1.47 17.10
C MET A 1 15.40 -0.11 17.77
N HIS A 2 16.38 0.38 18.54
CA HIS A 2 16.25 1.67 19.24
C HIS A 2 15.95 2.87 18.33
N ALA A 3 16.63 2.99 17.18
CA ALA A 3 16.33 4.04 16.20
C ALA A 3 14.87 3.98 15.68
N ALA A 4 14.36 2.79 15.35
CA ALA A 4 12.97 2.62 14.92
C ALA A 4 11.97 2.96 16.04
N ARG A 5 12.27 2.58 17.29
CA ARG A 5 11.47 2.98 18.46
C ARG A 5 11.43 4.49 18.64
N TYR A 6 12.55 5.16 18.41
CA TYR A 6 12.64 6.61 18.47
C TYR A 6 11.75 7.27 17.40
N VAL A 7 11.80 6.79 16.15
CA VAL A 7 10.90 7.24 15.06
C VAL A 7 9.43 7.06 15.45
N ILE A 8 9.03 5.89 15.94
CA ILE A 8 7.66 5.63 16.37
C ILE A 8 7.22 6.58 17.50
N ARG A 9 8.11 6.92 18.43
CA ARG A 9 7.81 7.89 19.49
C ARG A 9 7.68 9.33 18.98
N LEU A 10 8.44 9.72 17.95
CA LEU A 10 8.23 11.01 17.28
C LEU A 10 6.86 11.02 16.58
N MET A 11 6.48 9.94 15.89
CA MET A 11 5.15 9.82 15.31
C MET A 11 4.05 9.94 16.36
N ALA A 12 4.17 9.21 17.49
CA ALA A 12 3.24 9.31 18.60
C ALA A 12 3.16 10.75 19.13
N ALA A 13 4.30 11.43 19.29
CA ALA A 13 4.34 12.81 19.76
C ALA A 13 3.58 13.78 18.83
N ALA A 14 3.61 13.56 17.52
CA ALA A 14 2.84 14.36 16.56
C ALA A 14 1.34 14.05 16.63
N LEU A 15 0.98 12.76 16.69
CA LEU A 15 -0.42 12.31 16.68
C LEU A 15 -1.18 12.61 17.98
N ASN A 16 -0.46 12.83 19.10
CA ASN A 16 -1.03 13.12 20.41
C ASN A 16 -0.86 14.59 20.83
N ASN A 17 -0.44 15.47 19.91
CA ASN A 17 -0.29 16.88 20.22
C ASN A 17 -1.64 17.60 20.10
N ASP A 18 -2.37 17.73 21.20
CA ASP A 18 -3.72 18.33 21.21
C ASP A 18 -3.72 19.87 21.13
N GLY A 19 -2.60 20.52 20.78
CA GLY A 19 -2.49 21.98 20.60
C GLY A 19 -2.74 22.85 21.86
N PHE A 20 -3.32 22.27 22.92
CA PHE A 20 -3.82 22.95 24.12
C PHE A 20 -3.07 22.64 25.41
N GLN A 21 -2.05 21.78 25.39
CA GLN A 21 -1.24 21.52 26.59
C GLN A 21 -0.06 22.50 26.72
N THR A 22 -0.39 23.77 26.93
CA THR A 22 0.53 24.73 27.56
C THR A 22 0.52 24.49 29.07
N GLY A 23 1.20 23.45 29.57
CA GLY A 23 1.36 23.31 31.03
C GLY A 23 1.77 21.95 31.59
N SER A 24 1.66 20.85 30.84
CA SER A 24 2.17 19.56 31.30
C SER A 24 3.58 19.37 30.76
N SER A 25 4.55 19.10 31.64
CA SER A 25 5.96 18.94 31.31
C SER A 25 6.14 18.14 30.02
N SER A 26 6.49 18.80 28.90
CA SER A 26 6.78 18.12 27.63
C SER A 26 7.91 17.15 27.90
N LYS A 27 7.61 15.85 27.92
CA LYS A 27 8.59 14.83 28.27
C LYS A 27 9.66 14.83 27.19
N VAL A 28 10.81 15.41 27.51
CA VAL A 28 11.94 15.52 26.58
C VAL A 28 12.33 14.12 26.11
N LEU A 29 12.19 13.89 24.80
CA LEU A 29 12.56 12.62 24.18
C LEU A 29 13.98 12.72 23.63
N ARG A 30 14.91 11.95 24.20
CA ARG A 30 16.31 11.94 23.76
C ARG A 30 16.56 10.89 22.68
N LYS A 31 17.37 11.25 21.68
CA LYS A 31 17.90 10.32 20.69
C LYS A 31 18.66 9.18 21.38
N PRO A 32 18.48 7.91 20.98
CA PRO A 32 19.31 6.80 21.48
C PRO A 32 20.80 7.05 21.22
N ALA A 33 21.66 6.67 22.16
CA ALA A 33 23.11 6.85 22.05
C ALA A 33 23.71 6.02 20.91
N ASP A 34 23.13 4.87 20.61
CA ASP A 34 23.55 3.91 19.58
C ASP A 34 22.98 4.19 18.18
N ALA A 35 22.19 5.27 18.02
CA ALA A 35 21.57 5.63 16.75
C ALA A 35 22.17 6.93 16.20
N SER A 36 22.53 6.96 14.92
CA SER A 36 22.89 8.22 14.23
C SER A 36 21.65 8.93 13.68
N TRP A 37 21.76 10.25 13.46
CA TRP A 37 20.71 11.01 12.79
C TRP A 37 20.46 10.54 11.35
N GLN A 38 21.51 10.06 10.66
CA GLN A 38 21.38 9.47 9.33
C GLN A 38 20.53 8.18 9.37
N GLN A 39 20.71 7.33 10.38
CA GLN A 39 19.90 6.13 10.55
C GLN A 39 18.44 6.48 10.85
N ILE A 40 18.20 7.48 11.70
CA ILE A 40 16.84 7.93 12.03
C ILE A 40 16.16 8.48 10.77
N TYR A 41 16.83 9.35 10.03
CA TYR A 41 16.34 9.89 8.75
C TYR A 41 16.03 8.80 7.74
N ALA A 42 16.93 7.82 7.57
CA ALA A 42 16.72 6.71 6.66
C ALA A 42 15.47 5.87 7.03
N ILE A 43 15.21 5.65 8.32
CA ILE A 43 14.01 4.93 8.77
C ILE A 43 12.74 5.75 8.49
N MET A 44 12.76 7.05 8.78
CA MET A 44 11.62 7.93 8.49
C MET A 44 11.29 7.95 7.00
N SER A 45 12.32 8.12 6.14
CA SER A 45 12.17 8.09 4.68
C SER A 45 11.69 6.75 4.17
N PHE A 46 12.20 5.66 4.73
CA PHE A 46 11.79 4.31 4.35
C PHE A 46 10.30 4.04 4.64
N HIS A 47 9.73 4.70 5.66
CA HIS A 47 8.33 4.58 6.04
C HIS A 47 7.42 5.73 5.56
N GLY A 48 7.98 6.77 4.93
CA GLY A 48 7.21 7.92 4.44
C GLY A 48 6.54 8.72 5.57
N VAL A 49 7.23 8.88 6.70
CA VAL A 49 6.71 9.52 7.93
C VAL A 49 7.53 10.73 8.36
N GLU A 50 8.27 11.34 7.43
CA GLU A 50 9.14 12.49 7.68
C GLU A 50 8.36 13.67 8.26
N ALA A 51 7.27 14.09 7.60
CA ALA A 51 6.45 15.21 8.06
C ALA A 51 5.87 14.99 9.47
N LEU A 52 5.39 13.77 9.72
CA LEU A 52 4.87 13.37 11.01
C LEU A 52 5.95 13.43 12.10
N CYS A 53 7.12 12.88 11.83
CA CYS A 53 8.22 12.89 12.81
C CYS A 53 8.78 14.30 13.02
N LEU A 54 8.80 15.18 12.00
CA LEU A 54 9.26 16.57 12.15
C LEU A 54 8.35 17.34 13.09
N THR A 55 7.04 17.13 12.95
CA THR A 55 6.03 17.72 13.84
C THR A 55 6.15 17.16 15.25
N GLY A 56 6.40 15.87 15.40
CA GLY A 56 6.65 15.29 16.74
C GLY A 56 7.93 15.81 17.37
N LEU A 57 8.97 16.03 16.57
CA LEU A 57 10.24 16.57 17.06
C LEU A 57 10.09 17.94 17.71
N SER A 58 9.27 18.83 17.13
CA SER A 58 9.01 20.16 17.71
C SER A 58 8.19 20.12 19.01
N THR A 59 7.53 19.00 19.32
CA THR A 59 6.71 18.86 20.54
C THR A 59 7.45 18.21 21.71
N VAL A 60 8.46 17.37 21.44
CA VAL A 60 9.17 16.60 22.48
C VAL A 60 10.66 16.88 22.59
N MET A 61 11.22 17.84 21.85
CA MET A 61 12.62 18.24 21.97
C MET A 61 12.78 19.73 22.28
N THR A 62 13.86 20.09 22.99
CA THR A 62 14.24 21.49 23.23
C THR A 62 14.96 22.08 22.02
N ALA A 63 15.01 23.42 21.91
CA ALA A 63 15.71 24.11 20.83
C ALA A 63 17.18 23.67 20.70
N ASP A 64 17.90 23.54 21.82
CA ASP A 64 19.30 23.10 21.84
C ASP A 64 19.47 21.68 21.27
N MET A 65 18.58 20.76 21.65
CA MET A 65 18.63 19.38 21.13
C MET A 65 18.30 19.30 19.64
N ILE A 66 17.50 20.24 19.14
CA ILE A 66 17.22 20.37 17.71
C ILE A 66 18.43 20.98 16.98
N ALA A 67 19.13 21.92 17.59
CA ALA A 67 20.36 22.51 17.07
C ALA A 67 21.51 21.48 16.95
N ASP A 68 21.51 20.43 17.77
CA ASP A 68 22.46 19.29 17.67
C ASP A 68 22.23 18.39 16.44
N ILE A 69 21.15 18.60 15.69
CA ILE A 69 20.88 17.83 14.47
C ILE A 69 21.74 18.41 13.35
N PRO A 70 22.54 17.59 12.64
CA PRO A 70 23.34 18.08 11.51
C PRO A 70 22.46 18.83 10.50
N GLN A 71 22.87 20.04 10.14
CA GLN A 71 22.07 20.94 9.30
C GLN A 71 21.63 20.28 7.98
N GLU A 72 22.51 19.53 7.32
CA GLU A 72 22.21 18.78 6.09
C GLU A 72 21.07 17.75 6.28
N ILE A 73 20.94 17.15 7.45
CA ILE A 73 19.84 16.22 7.76
C ILE A 73 18.56 16.99 8.01
N MET A 74 18.63 18.09 8.78
CA MET A 74 17.47 18.93 9.06
C MET A 74 16.89 19.55 7.78
N ASP A 75 17.74 20.01 6.86
CA ASP A 75 17.31 20.58 5.58
C ASP A 75 16.58 19.55 4.71
N ARG A 76 17.13 18.33 4.59
CA ARG A 76 16.45 17.23 3.89
C ARG A 76 15.12 16.85 4.54
N TRP A 77 15.07 16.85 5.86
CA TRP A 77 13.86 16.53 6.62
C TRP A 77 12.76 17.57 6.45
N ARG A 78 13.10 18.86 6.54
CA ARG A 78 12.17 19.96 6.24
C ARG A 78 11.68 19.88 4.79
N HIS A 79 12.59 19.68 3.84
CA HIS A 79 12.21 19.54 2.44
C HIS A 79 11.23 18.38 2.19
N ALA A 80 11.44 17.22 2.81
CA ALA A 80 10.52 16.08 2.71
C ALA A 80 9.13 16.37 3.34
N ALA A 81 9.10 17.11 4.44
CA ALA A 81 7.86 17.56 5.06
C ALA A 81 7.11 18.58 4.19
N ASP A 82 7.81 19.58 3.66
CA ASP A 82 7.25 20.58 2.74
C ASP A 82 6.69 19.92 1.47
N LEU A 83 7.41 18.93 0.92
CA LEU A 83 6.94 18.16 -0.24
C LEU A 83 5.68 17.34 0.07
N THR A 84 5.52 16.87 1.31
CA THR A 84 4.32 16.16 1.74
C THR A 84 3.10 17.09 1.72
N LEU A 85 3.23 18.28 2.31
CA LEU A 85 2.18 19.31 2.28
C LEU A 85 1.88 19.78 0.85
N TYR A 86 2.92 20.10 0.08
CA TYR A 86 2.77 20.52 -1.31
C TYR A 86 2.02 19.48 -2.13
N ARG A 87 2.36 18.19 -2.00
CA ARG A 87 1.68 17.10 -2.71
C ARG A 87 0.21 17.00 -2.30
N GLN A 88 -0.11 17.10 -1.01
CA GLN A 88 -1.50 17.11 -0.56
C GLN A 88 -2.29 18.23 -1.24
N LEU A 89 -1.78 19.46 -1.20
CA LEU A 89 -2.45 20.61 -1.82
C LEU A 89 -2.57 20.46 -3.35
N ALA A 90 -1.55 19.94 -4.01
CA ALA A 90 -1.56 19.70 -5.46
C ALA A 90 -2.58 18.61 -5.84
N PHE A 91 -2.66 17.54 -5.06
CA PHE A 91 -3.67 16.51 -5.22
C PHE A 91 -5.08 17.07 -5.01
N ASP A 92 -5.31 17.87 -3.98
CA ASP A 92 -6.61 18.47 -3.69
C ASP A 92 -7.06 19.41 -4.82
N ALA A 93 -6.16 20.27 -5.31
CA ALA A 93 -6.46 21.17 -6.41
C ALA A 93 -6.82 20.43 -7.71
N GLU A 94 -6.00 19.45 -8.13
CA GLU A 94 -6.26 18.68 -9.35
C GLU A 94 -7.51 17.81 -9.21
N ARG A 95 -7.71 17.16 -8.04
CA ARG A 95 -8.89 16.36 -7.76
C ARG A 95 -10.17 17.19 -7.88
N ASN A 96 -10.24 18.34 -7.22
CA ASN A 96 -11.43 19.18 -7.29
C ASN A 96 -11.72 19.61 -8.75
N ALA A 97 -10.68 19.96 -9.50
CA ALA A 97 -10.82 20.44 -10.86
C ALA A 97 -11.38 19.36 -11.83
N PHE A 98 -10.90 18.11 -11.77
CA PHE A 98 -11.49 17.07 -12.63
C PHE A 98 -12.83 16.55 -12.09
N LEU A 99 -13.06 16.59 -10.77
CA LEU A 99 -14.33 16.17 -10.17
C LEU A 99 -15.49 17.12 -10.54
N GLU A 100 -15.22 18.40 -10.72
CA GLU A 100 -16.19 19.35 -11.29
C GLU A 100 -16.61 18.95 -12.71
N GLU A 101 -15.65 18.57 -13.55
CA GLU A 101 -15.94 18.09 -14.91
C GLU A 101 -16.67 16.74 -14.90
N PHE A 102 -16.33 15.83 -13.97
CA PHE A 102 -17.01 14.56 -13.76
C PHE A 102 -18.46 14.79 -13.34
N SER A 103 -18.69 15.66 -12.35
CA SER A 103 -20.02 16.03 -11.88
C SER A 103 -20.88 16.62 -13.01
N ALA A 104 -20.31 17.53 -13.81
CA ALA A 104 -20.98 18.11 -14.98
C ALA A 104 -21.32 17.06 -16.05
N ALA A 105 -20.54 15.97 -16.14
CA ALA A 105 -20.81 14.83 -17.01
C ALA A 105 -21.74 13.77 -16.38
N GLY A 106 -22.24 13.98 -15.17
CA GLY A 106 -23.13 13.05 -14.46
C GLY A 106 -22.43 11.93 -13.68
N LEU A 107 -21.10 11.96 -13.58
CA LEU A 107 -20.33 10.96 -12.84
C LEU A 107 -20.28 11.27 -11.35
N SER A 108 -20.62 10.26 -10.56
CA SER A 108 -20.44 10.24 -9.11
C SER A 108 -19.17 9.49 -8.74
N TRP A 109 -18.69 9.71 -7.52
CA TRP A 109 -17.47 9.07 -7.03
C TRP A 109 -17.55 8.67 -5.57
N ILE A 110 -16.82 7.64 -5.20
CA ILE A 110 -16.49 7.28 -3.82
C ILE A 110 -14.99 7.49 -3.64
N THR A 111 -14.60 8.36 -2.73
CA THR A 111 -13.19 8.49 -2.33
C THR A 111 -12.75 7.29 -1.51
N LEU A 112 -11.51 6.86 -1.72
CA LEU A 112 -10.94 5.75 -0.97
C LEU A 112 -9.64 6.15 -0.28
N LYS A 113 -9.30 5.37 0.75
CA LYS A 113 -7.98 5.33 1.38
C LYS A 113 -7.51 6.72 1.80
N GLY A 114 -6.44 7.17 1.17
CA GLY A 114 -5.66 8.30 1.62
C GLY A 114 -6.33 9.66 1.48
N ILE A 115 -7.37 9.76 0.66
CA ILE A 115 -8.09 11.01 0.41
C ILE A 115 -8.76 11.47 1.71
N ASP A 116 -9.62 10.62 2.28
CA ASP A 116 -10.34 10.96 3.51
C ASP A 116 -9.43 10.84 4.74
N ILE A 117 -8.60 9.79 4.83
CA ILE A 117 -7.74 9.54 5.99
C ILE A 117 -6.78 10.71 6.26
N ALA A 118 -6.30 11.40 5.22
CA ALA A 118 -5.44 12.58 5.39
C ALA A 118 -6.10 13.70 6.21
N THR A 119 -7.43 13.82 6.15
CA THR A 119 -8.20 14.83 6.90
C THR A 119 -8.33 14.51 8.39
N TYR A 120 -8.07 13.26 8.80
CA TYR A 120 -8.16 12.83 10.20
C TYR A 120 -6.85 13.05 10.97
N TYR A 121 -5.76 13.38 10.29
CA TYR A 121 -4.51 13.74 10.94
C TYR A 121 -4.66 15.09 11.65
N PRO A 122 -3.92 15.33 12.76
CA PRO A 122 -4.07 16.56 13.55
C PRO A 122 -3.88 17.88 12.78
N GLN A 123 -3.13 17.84 11.67
CA GLN A 123 -2.96 18.98 10.77
C GLN A 123 -2.68 18.49 9.33
N PRO A 124 -2.94 19.34 8.31
CA PRO A 124 -2.57 19.04 6.93
C PRO A 124 -1.07 18.80 6.75
N GLY A 125 -0.70 18.01 5.73
CA GLY A 125 0.68 17.75 5.34
C GLY A 125 1.40 16.71 6.20
N LEU A 126 0.71 16.02 7.11
CA LEU A 126 1.32 14.95 7.93
C LEU A 126 1.30 13.57 7.27
N ARG A 127 0.31 13.33 6.40
CA ARG A 127 0.12 12.04 5.75
C ARG A 127 0.72 12.06 4.34
N SER A 128 1.84 11.38 4.16
CA SER A 128 2.38 11.17 2.82
C SER A 128 1.43 10.33 1.96
N MET A 129 1.29 10.69 0.69
CA MET A 129 0.52 9.93 -0.31
C MET A 129 1.22 9.98 -1.67
N GLY A 130 1.20 8.86 -2.39
CA GLY A 130 1.79 8.75 -3.73
C GLY A 130 0.76 8.82 -4.86
N ASP A 131 -0.49 8.52 -4.52
CA ASP A 131 -1.62 8.25 -5.38
C ASP A 131 -2.93 8.66 -4.72
N GLN A 132 -3.99 8.79 -5.52
CA GLN A 132 -5.36 8.96 -5.06
C GLN A 132 -6.30 7.98 -5.75
N ASP A 133 -7.03 7.22 -4.93
CA ASP A 133 -7.94 6.17 -5.35
C ASP A 133 -9.39 6.65 -5.27
N LEU A 134 -10.14 6.50 -6.37
CA LEU A 134 -11.56 6.80 -6.41
C LEU A 134 -12.33 5.70 -7.14
N VAL A 135 -13.47 5.27 -6.62
CA VAL A 135 -14.45 4.50 -7.39
C VAL A 135 -15.29 5.49 -8.19
N ILE A 136 -15.46 5.26 -9.50
CA ILE A 136 -16.26 6.14 -10.37
C ILE A 136 -17.41 5.36 -10.99
N GLY A 137 -18.58 5.99 -11.07
CA GLY A 137 -19.76 5.44 -11.73
C GLY A 137 -20.83 6.49 -11.95
N PHE A 138 -21.81 6.20 -12.81
CA PHE A 138 -22.98 7.07 -12.95
C PHE A 138 -23.88 6.97 -11.71
N ALA A 139 -24.53 8.08 -11.36
CA ALA A 139 -25.56 8.05 -10.32
C ALA A 139 -26.70 7.13 -10.77
N ARG A 140 -26.96 6.04 -10.03
CA ARG A 140 -28.07 5.14 -10.32
C ARG A 140 -29.39 5.93 -10.37
N ASN A 141 -30.19 5.69 -11.41
CA ASN A 141 -31.57 6.15 -11.44
C ASN A 141 -32.42 5.25 -10.54
N ASP A 142 -33.38 5.83 -9.80
CA ASP A 142 -34.32 5.08 -8.95
C ASP A 142 -35.15 4.04 -9.73
N SER A 143 -35.17 4.15 -11.07
CA SER A 143 -35.89 3.26 -11.98
C SER A 143 -35.13 1.99 -12.40
N GLY A 144 -33.83 1.85 -12.12
CA GLY A 144 -33.08 0.61 -12.39
C GLY A 144 -32.92 0.21 -13.88
N ASP A 145 -33.28 1.09 -14.82
CA ASP A 145 -33.32 0.80 -16.28
C ASP A 145 -31.96 0.93 -17.02
N GLY A 146 -30.84 1.03 -16.29
CA GLY A 146 -29.50 1.12 -16.90
C GLY A 146 -28.86 -0.27 -17.04
N ASP A 147 -28.34 -0.61 -18.22
CA ASP A 147 -27.38 -1.71 -18.36
C ASP A 147 -26.05 -1.27 -17.73
N ASP A 148 -25.70 -1.85 -16.57
CA ASP A 148 -24.47 -1.56 -15.81
C ASP A 148 -23.20 -1.60 -16.70
N THR A 149 -23.21 -2.39 -17.78
CA THR A 149 -22.07 -2.50 -18.70
C THR A 149 -21.93 -1.34 -19.67
N ASP A 150 -23.02 -0.64 -19.99
CA ASP A 150 -23.00 0.57 -20.81
C ASP A 150 -22.51 1.77 -19.98
N ASP A 151 -22.98 1.89 -18.74
CA ASP A 151 -22.57 2.94 -17.81
C ASP A 151 -21.08 2.86 -17.45
N ALA A 152 -20.52 1.66 -17.29
CA ALA A 152 -19.09 1.47 -17.08
C ALA A 152 -18.26 1.98 -18.28
N ARG A 153 -18.65 1.62 -19.52
CA ARG A 153 -17.97 2.07 -20.74
C ARG A 153 -18.08 3.57 -20.96
N ARG A 154 -19.25 4.14 -20.68
CA ARG A 154 -19.48 5.58 -20.73
C ARG A 154 -18.63 6.32 -19.70
N SER A 155 -18.53 5.80 -18.47
CA SER A 155 -17.71 6.38 -17.40
C SER A 155 -16.25 6.44 -17.79
N GLU A 156 -15.71 5.34 -18.30
CA GLU A 156 -14.33 5.26 -18.80
C GLU A 156 -14.06 6.27 -19.92
N THR A 157 -15.00 6.43 -20.86
CA THR A 157 -14.87 7.40 -21.96
C THR A 157 -14.75 8.82 -21.43
N VAL A 158 -15.58 9.18 -20.45
CA VAL A 158 -15.54 10.50 -19.79
C VAL A 158 -14.22 10.68 -19.03
N ILE A 159 -13.80 9.72 -18.22
CA ILE A 159 -12.55 9.75 -17.46
C ILE A 159 -11.36 9.96 -18.39
N ARG A 160 -11.22 9.13 -19.43
CA ARG A 160 -10.11 9.22 -20.40
C ARG A 160 -10.06 10.59 -21.08
N ARG A 161 -11.21 11.10 -21.51
CA ARG A 161 -11.30 12.41 -22.15
C ARG A 161 -10.84 13.53 -21.22
N VAL A 162 -11.42 13.62 -20.02
CA VAL A 162 -11.13 14.68 -19.04
C VAL A 162 -9.66 14.62 -18.61
N MET A 163 -9.16 13.44 -18.24
CA MET A 163 -7.78 13.29 -17.77
C MET A 163 -6.76 13.60 -18.87
N THR A 164 -7.00 13.15 -20.11
CA THR A 164 -6.12 13.45 -21.26
C THR A 164 -6.11 14.94 -21.57
N ASN A 165 -7.26 15.61 -21.56
CA ASN A 165 -7.37 17.06 -21.75
C ASN A 165 -6.59 17.84 -20.69
N ARG A 166 -6.44 17.28 -19.49
CA ARG A 166 -5.64 17.83 -18.38
C ARG A 166 -4.15 17.46 -18.43
N GLY A 167 -3.71 16.78 -19.48
CA GLY A 167 -2.31 16.40 -19.68
C GLY A 167 -1.86 15.16 -18.90
N TYR A 168 -2.80 14.36 -18.39
CA TYR A 168 -2.49 13.05 -17.82
C TYR A 168 -2.41 12.00 -18.91
N THR A 169 -1.52 11.03 -18.73
CA THR A 169 -1.40 9.86 -19.59
C THR A 169 -1.92 8.64 -18.84
N CYS A 170 -2.73 7.81 -19.50
CA CYS A 170 -3.12 6.52 -18.95
C CYS A 170 -1.93 5.56 -19.03
N ASP A 171 -1.29 5.29 -17.89
CA ASP A 171 -0.10 4.43 -17.79
C ASP A 171 -0.43 2.96 -17.50
N ALA A 172 -1.62 2.68 -16.98
CA ALA A 172 -2.13 1.32 -16.85
C ALA A 172 -3.66 1.23 -16.98
N ASP A 173 -4.12 0.10 -17.52
CA ASP A 173 -5.53 -0.24 -17.67
C ASP A 173 -5.71 -1.72 -17.27
N TRP A 174 -6.08 -1.92 -16.02
CA TRP A 174 -6.28 -3.23 -15.41
C TRP A 174 -7.78 -3.52 -15.28
N ASP A 175 -8.19 -4.78 -15.14
CA ASP A 175 -9.62 -5.12 -14.91
C ASP A 175 -10.24 -4.32 -13.75
N ARG A 176 -9.45 -4.00 -12.73
CA ARG A 176 -9.90 -3.25 -11.56
C ARG A 176 -9.95 -1.75 -11.78
N GLU A 177 -9.01 -1.15 -12.51
CA GLU A 177 -8.79 0.30 -12.48
C GLU A 177 -8.12 0.87 -13.73
N LEU A 178 -8.28 2.19 -13.91
CA LEU A 178 -7.53 3.02 -14.84
C LEU A 178 -6.55 3.89 -14.06
N SER A 179 -5.27 3.80 -14.35
CA SER A 179 -4.22 4.60 -13.73
C SER A 179 -3.78 5.73 -14.65
N PHE A 180 -3.68 6.93 -14.10
CA PHE A 180 -3.30 8.14 -14.82
C PHE A 180 -2.17 8.89 -14.11
N THR A 181 -1.09 9.17 -14.85
CA THR A 181 0.06 9.93 -14.36
C THR A 181 0.28 11.19 -15.18
N ASN A 182 0.60 12.30 -14.52
CA ASN A 182 1.04 13.52 -15.18
C ASN A 182 2.54 13.71 -14.96
N ALA A 183 3.32 13.67 -16.05
CA ALA A 183 4.77 13.74 -16.00
C ALA A 183 5.33 15.11 -15.53
N ARG A 184 4.53 16.18 -15.57
CA ARG A 184 4.96 17.52 -15.16
C ARG A 184 4.88 17.73 -13.66
N ASN A 185 3.78 17.30 -13.04
CA ASN A 185 3.55 17.48 -11.61
C ASN A 185 3.80 16.19 -10.79
N GLY A 186 3.94 15.04 -11.45
CA GLY A 186 4.20 13.74 -10.83
C GLY A 186 3.02 13.16 -10.06
N LEU A 187 1.81 13.70 -10.24
CA LEU A 187 0.60 13.21 -9.56
C LEU A 187 0.05 11.96 -10.27
N HIS A 188 -0.48 11.04 -9.46
CA HIS A 188 -1.03 9.76 -9.90
C HIS A 188 -2.46 9.58 -9.37
N PHE A 189 -3.40 9.24 -10.24
CA PHE A 189 -4.79 8.97 -9.90
C PHE A 189 -5.20 7.58 -10.40
N GLU A 190 -5.85 6.81 -9.54
CA GLU A 190 -6.43 5.51 -9.88
C GLU A 190 -7.96 5.62 -9.83
N PHE A 191 -8.61 5.36 -10.97
CA PHE A 191 -10.06 5.30 -11.08
C PHE A 191 -10.50 3.84 -11.11
N HIS A 192 -11.06 3.39 -10.00
CA HIS A 192 -11.48 2.02 -9.73
C HIS A 192 -12.85 1.76 -10.34
N ARG A 193 -12.92 0.70 -11.16
CA ARG A 193 -14.17 0.08 -11.61
C ARG A 193 -14.80 -0.77 -10.50
N LYS A 194 -13.96 -1.33 -9.64
CA LYS A 194 -14.29 -2.24 -8.53
C LYS A 194 -13.30 -2.00 -7.41
N ILE A 195 -13.71 -2.13 -6.14
CA ILE A 195 -12.78 -2.01 -4.99
C ILE A 195 -11.81 -3.20 -4.93
N THR A 196 -12.29 -4.39 -5.28
CA THR A 196 -11.54 -5.66 -5.29
C THR A 196 -11.70 -6.36 -6.63
N SER A 197 -10.75 -7.22 -6.99
CA SER A 197 -10.81 -8.03 -8.22
C SER A 197 -10.72 -9.53 -7.96
N GLU A 198 -11.32 -10.32 -8.85
CA GLU A 198 -11.19 -11.78 -8.87
C GLU A 198 -9.73 -12.21 -9.03
N GLY A 199 -8.92 -11.43 -9.77
CA GLY A 199 -7.49 -11.66 -9.89
C GLY A 199 -6.76 -11.62 -8.54
N GLU A 200 -7.08 -10.66 -7.68
CA GLU A 200 -6.50 -10.57 -6.34
C GLU A 200 -6.95 -11.72 -5.44
N GLN A 201 -8.17 -12.23 -5.62
CA GLN A 201 -8.66 -13.41 -4.90
C GLN A 201 -7.99 -14.70 -5.37
N LEU A 202 -7.79 -14.88 -6.68
CA LEU A 202 -7.03 -16.01 -7.25
C LEU A 202 -5.55 -15.98 -6.85
N GLU A 203 -4.98 -14.79 -6.62
CA GLU A 203 -3.64 -14.65 -6.05
C GLU A 203 -3.62 -14.92 -4.53
N GLY A 204 -4.78 -15.09 -3.89
CA GLY A 204 -4.97 -15.29 -2.45
C GLY A 204 -4.75 -14.03 -1.61
N LEU A 205 -4.80 -12.85 -2.21
CA LEU A 205 -4.64 -11.57 -1.50
C LEU A 205 -5.91 -11.19 -0.74
N TYR A 206 -7.05 -11.61 -1.26
CA TYR A 206 -8.37 -11.48 -0.64
C TYR A 206 -9.05 -12.82 -0.48
N SER A 207 -9.87 -12.96 0.56
CA SER A 207 -10.81 -14.08 0.68
C SER A 207 -11.99 -13.87 -0.27
N ARG A 208 -12.75 -14.94 -0.54
CA ARG A 208 -13.98 -14.82 -1.34
C ARG A 208 -14.99 -13.88 -0.67
N ALA A 209 -15.11 -13.95 0.65
CA ALA A 209 -15.97 -13.07 1.44
C ALA A 209 -15.62 -11.58 1.26
N VAL A 210 -14.32 -11.24 1.15
CA VAL A 210 -13.90 -9.86 0.86
C VAL A 210 -14.37 -9.40 -0.51
N VAL A 211 -14.19 -10.24 -1.55
CA VAL A 211 -14.64 -9.89 -2.91
C VAL A 211 -16.15 -9.72 -2.98
N ASP A 212 -16.90 -10.62 -2.35
CA ASP A 212 -18.36 -10.57 -2.36
C ASP A 212 -18.91 -9.37 -1.58
N HIS A 213 -18.30 -9.02 -0.43
CA HIS A 213 -18.72 -7.86 0.38
C HIS A 213 -18.56 -6.53 -0.37
N TYR A 214 -17.43 -6.34 -1.07
CA TYR A 214 -17.15 -5.10 -1.82
C TYR A 214 -17.59 -5.15 -3.29
N ALA A 215 -18.44 -6.11 -3.67
CA ALA A 215 -18.93 -6.23 -5.04
C ALA A 215 -19.79 -5.03 -5.47
N ASP A 216 -20.60 -4.48 -4.56
CA ASP A 216 -21.35 -3.22 -4.77
C ASP A 216 -20.92 -2.16 -3.73
N PRO A 217 -19.85 -1.39 -4.02
CA PRO A 217 -19.36 -0.38 -3.09
C PRO A 217 -20.34 0.78 -2.87
N TRP A 218 -21.31 0.98 -3.78
CA TRP A 218 -22.29 2.06 -3.66
C TRP A 218 -23.32 1.78 -2.57
N ALA A 219 -23.61 0.51 -2.29
CA ALA A 219 -24.46 0.11 -1.17
C ALA A 219 -23.80 0.35 0.20
N LEU A 220 -22.47 0.49 0.23
CA LEU A 220 -21.64 0.70 1.42
C LEU A 220 -21.29 2.19 1.64
N ALA A 221 -21.74 3.06 0.74
CA ALA A 221 -21.37 4.46 0.70
C ALA A 221 -22.53 5.39 1.10
N MET A 222 -22.17 6.53 1.67
CA MET A 222 -23.08 7.62 1.99
C MET A 222 -22.61 8.91 1.29
N PRO A 223 -23.54 9.82 0.90
CA PRO A 223 -23.16 11.08 0.30
C PRO A 223 -22.37 11.94 1.30
N TYR A 224 -21.45 12.76 0.80
CA TYR A 224 -20.87 13.82 1.65
C TYR A 224 -21.97 14.78 2.12
N GLY A 225 -21.92 15.19 3.39
CA GLY A 225 -22.84 16.17 3.94
C GLY A 225 -22.75 17.51 3.19
N ILE A 226 -23.85 18.28 3.14
CA ILE A 226 -23.92 19.59 2.46
C ILE A 226 -22.83 20.56 2.95
N GLY A 227 -22.29 20.37 4.18
CA GLY A 227 -21.18 21.13 4.75
C GLY A 227 -19.79 20.50 4.66
N ASP A 228 -19.68 19.18 4.42
CA ASP A 228 -18.39 18.49 4.17
C ASP A 228 -17.90 18.70 2.73
N GLN A 229 -18.76 19.27 1.88
CA GLN A 229 -18.43 19.76 0.54
C GLN A 229 -17.59 21.04 0.55
N SER A 230 -16.75 21.28 1.56
CA SER A 230 -15.83 22.43 1.55
C SER A 230 -14.67 22.23 0.57
N ALA A 231 -15.00 21.95 -0.69
CA ALA A 231 -14.39 22.49 -1.90
C ALA A 231 -15.14 22.05 -3.19
N THR A 232 -16.46 21.82 -3.18
CA THR A 232 -17.17 21.42 -4.42
C THR A 232 -18.51 22.11 -4.61
N ALA A 233 -18.52 23.01 -5.60
CA ALA A 233 -19.63 23.46 -6.45
C ALA A 233 -20.94 23.94 -5.77
N ALA A 234 -21.11 25.26 -5.81
CA ALA A 234 -22.36 25.95 -5.54
C ALA A 234 -23.47 25.52 -6.52
N ALA A 235 -24.51 24.88 -6.00
CA ALA A 235 -25.81 24.83 -6.67
C ALA A 235 -26.51 26.19 -6.52
N LYS A 236 -26.52 27.00 -7.59
CA LYS A 236 -27.53 28.05 -7.78
C LYS A 236 -28.33 27.73 -9.04
N THR A 237 -29.53 27.23 -8.80
CA THR A 237 -30.58 26.96 -9.76
C THR A 237 -31.07 28.24 -10.42
N THR A 238 -31.21 28.21 -11.75
CA THR A 238 -32.21 29.01 -12.46
C THR A 238 -33.04 28.05 -13.29
N ALA A 239 -34.35 28.02 -13.02
CA ALA A 239 -35.29 27.07 -13.61
C ALA A 239 -35.41 27.27 -15.13
N SER A 240 -34.97 26.27 -15.89
CA SER A 240 -35.38 26.05 -17.28
C SER A 240 -35.90 24.62 -17.41
N ARG A 241 -36.98 24.48 -18.15
CA ARG A 241 -37.87 23.31 -18.22
C ARG A 241 -37.36 22.24 -19.20
N SER A 242 -36.06 21.93 -19.14
CA SER A 242 -35.44 20.74 -19.72
C SER A 242 -35.25 19.69 -18.63
N GLU A 243 -35.17 18.40 -18.98
CA GLU A 243 -34.90 17.33 -18.00
C GLU A 243 -33.78 17.74 -17.02
N PRO A 244 -33.92 17.49 -15.71
CA PRO A 244 -32.92 17.91 -14.75
C PRO A 244 -31.60 17.25 -15.14
N VAL A 245 -30.63 18.06 -15.55
CA VAL A 245 -29.26 17.60 -15.76
C VAL A 245 -28.80 17.02 -14.42
N ARG A 246 -28.78 15.69 -14.31
CA ARG A 246 -28.35 14.99 -13.10
C ARG A 246 -26.85 15.22 -12.97
N HIS A 247 -26.48 16.18 -12.15
CA HIS A 247 -25.09 16.37 -11.76
C HIS A 247 -24.65 15.20 -10.89
N GLY A 248 -23.47 14.66 -11.18
CA GLY A 248 -22.84 13.67 -10.33
C GLY A 248 -22.43 14.27 -8.99
N ARG A 249 -22.26 13.44 -7.96
CA ARG A 249 -21.91 13.91 -6.61
C ARG A 249 -20.90 12.98 -5.93
N GLY A 250 -20.25 13.50 -4.89
CA GLY A 250 -19.30 12.75 -4.08
C GLY A 250 -19.97 11.95 -2.97
N TYR A 251 -19.38 10.78 -2.70
CA TYR A 251 -19.71 9.86 -1.64
C TYR A 251 -18.43 9.45 -0.90
N ARG A 252 -18.62 8.92 0.30
CA ARG A 252 -17.61 8.24 1.11
C ARG A 252 -18.20 6.96 1.68
N LEU A 253 -17.36 5.99 2.01
CA LEU A 253 -17.82 4.84 2.77
C LEU A 253 -18.41 5.30 4.12
N THR A 254 -19.36 4.51 4.66
CA THR A 254 -19.80 4.74 6.04
C THR A 254 -18.60 4.62 7.00
N PRO A 255 -18.64 5.22 8.20
CA PRO A 255 -17.53 5.12 9.16
C PRO A 255 -17.04 3.68 9.40
N ASP A 256 -17.98 2.74 9.56
CA ASP A 256 -17.70 1.31 9.75
C ASP A 256 -17.00 0.70 8.52
N GLU A 257 -17.52 0.97 7.33
CA GLU A 257 -17.00 0.42 6.07
C GLU A 257 -15.65 1.03 5.67
N GLU A 258 -15.43 2.30 5.94
CA GLU A 258 -14.13 2.93 5.72
C GLU A 258 -13.05 2.27 6.58
N TYR A 259 -13.37 2.00 7.86
CA TYR A 259 -12.47 1.29 8.76
C TYR A 259 -12.24 -0.17 8.34
N LEU A 260 -13.30 -0.90 8.02
CA LEU A 260 -13.20 -2.28 7.52
C LEU A 260 -12.35 -2.33 6.25
N TYR A 261 -12.55 -1.40 5.32
CA TYR A 261 -11.79 -1.35 4.08
C TYR A 261 -10.31 -1.00 4.33
N HIS A 262 -10.02 -0.12 5.28
CA HIS A 262 -8.63 0.15 5.71
C HIS A 262 -7.93 -1.12 6.21
N VAL A 263 -8.58 -1.91 7.06
CA VAL A 263 -8.04 -3.18 7.56
C VAL A 263 -7.87 -4.21 6.44
N VAL A 264 -8.84 -4.32 5.53
CA VAL A 264 -8.78 -5.20 4.34
C VAL A 264 -7.62 -4.79 3.42
N HIS A 265 -7.42 -3.49 3.23
CA HIS A 265 -6.31 -2.97 2.43
C HIS A 265 -4.96 -3.25 3.10
N MET A 266 -4.85 -3.06 4.42
CA MET A 266 -3.68 -3.47 5.21
C MET A 266 -3.38 -4.95 5.06
N TRP A 267 -4.40 -5.80 5.12
CA TRP A 267 -4.29 -7.24 4.96
C TRP A 267 -3.72 -7.63 3.59
N LYS A 268 -4.20 -7.01 2.50
CA LYS A 268 -3.63 -7.19 1.15
C LYS A 268 -2.14 -6.84 1.14
N HIS A 269 -1.74 -5.73 1.75
CA HIS A 269 -0.31 -5.36 1.79
C HIS A 269 0.50 -6.35 2.64
N TYR A 270 0.00 -6.72 3.81
CA TYR A 270 0.64 -7.70 4.70
C TYR A 270 0.88 -9.05 4.00
N ASN A 271 -0.08 -9.50 3.18
CA ASN A 271 0.04 -10.74 2.43
C ASN A 271 0.82 -10.60 1.13
N SER A 272 0.94 -9.42 0.54
CA SER A 272 1.67 -9.23 -0.71
C SER A 272 3.15 -8.95 -0.51
N ALA A 273 3.51 -7.88 0.21
CA ALA A 273 4.89 -7.41 0.31
C ALA A 273 5.26 -6.81 1.68
N GLY A 274 4.30 -6.74 2.61
CA GLY A 274 4.39 -6.02 3.87
C GLY A 274 3.91 -4.57 3.76
N PHE A 275 3.80 -3.88 4.90
CA PHE A 275 3.40 -2.48 4.99
C PHE A 275 4.20 -1.70 6.05
N GLY A 276 4.27 -0.37 5.91
CA GLY A 276 5.07 0.50 6.76
C GLY A 276 4.33 1.14 7.93
N LEU A 277 5.06 1.91 8.76
CA LEU A 277 4.53 2.55 9.97
C LEU A 277 3.33 3.49 9.72
N ARG A 278 3.21 4.07 8.51
CA ARG A 278 2.10 4.95 8.13
C ARG A 278 0.74 4.29 8.34
N PHE A 279 0.60 3.00 8.07
CA PHE A 279 -0.67 2.30 8.29
C PHE A 279 -1.07 2.24 9.76
N LEU A 280 -0.13 2.18 10.71
CA LEU A 280 -0.45 2.27 12.13
C LEU A 280 -0.93 3.70 12.49
N ALA A 281 -0.34 4.73 11.89
CA ALA A 281 -0.80 6.11 12.07
C ALA A 281 -2.21 6.30 11.50
N ASP A 282 -2.47 5.81 10.29
CA ASP A 282 -3.80 5.79 9.65
C ASP A 282 -4.82 5.07 10.57
N THR A 283 -4.48 3.89 11.10
CA THR A 283 -5.34 3.17 12.05
C THR A 283 -5.66 3.98 13.29
N LEU A 284 -4.66 4.66 13.89
CA LEU A 284 -4.89 5.45 15.10
C LEU A 284 -5.84 6.62 14.87
N VAL A 285 -5.63 7.38 13.78
CA VAL A 285 -6.48 8.55 13.49
C VAL A 285 -7.90 8.14 13.15
N MET A 286 -8.11 7.01 12.46
CA MET A 286 -9.45 6.48 12.19
C MET A 286 -10.16 6.02 13.46
N ILE A 287 -9.48 5.28 14.35
CA ILE A 287 -10.07 4.86 15.63
C ILE A 287 -10.53 6.07 16.44
N ARG A 288 -9.75 7.15 16.46
CA ARG A 288 -10.10 8.39 17.16
C ARG A 288 -11.23 9.14 16.48
N ARG A 289 -11.18 9.25 15.15
CA ARG A 289 -12.19 9.96 14.36
C ARG A 289 -13.58 9.34 14.54
N TYR A 290 -13.65 8.01 14.63
CA TYR A 290 -14.91 7.26 14.66
C TYR A 290 -15.25 6.63 16.01
N GLU A 291 -14.56 7.01 17.08
CA GLU A 291 -14.78 6.46 18.43
C GLU A 291 -16.25 6.46 18.84
N ARG A 292 -17.02 7.48 18.43
CA ARG A 292 -18.45 7.64 18.76
C ARG A 292 -19.40 7.18 17.65
N GLU A 293 -18.88 6.88 16.46
CA GLU A 293 -19.67 6.54 15.28
C GLU A 293 -19.66 5.03 14.99
N PHE A 294 -18.66 4.30 15.48
CA PHE A 294 -18.53 2.88 15.21
C PHE A 294 -19.66 2.02 15.76
N ASN A 295 -20.26 1.23 14.89
CA ASN A 295 -21.05 0.07 15.29
C ASN A 295 -20.10 -1.10 15.58
N THR A 296 -19.65 -1.20 16.83
CA THR A 296 -18.66 -2.21 17.25
C THR A 296 -19.13 -3.64 16.99
N SER A 297 -20.42 -3.93 17.19
CA SER A 297 -20.99 -5.26 16.94
C SER A 297 -20.95 -5.61 15.46
N TYR A 298 -21.32 -4.66 14.59
CA TYR A 298 -21.24 -4.83 13.14
C TYR A 298 -19.80 -5.08 12.67
N ILE A 299 -18.86 -4.21 13.08
CA ILE A 299 -17.44 -4.36 12.71
C ILE A 299 -16.91 -5.72 13.14
N HIS A 300 -17.19 -6.16 14.37
CA HIS A 300 -16.75 -7.47 14.85
C HIS A 300 -17.27 -8.62 13.98
N THR A 301 -18.58 -8.66 13.73
CA THR A 301 -19.19 -9.70 12.88
C THR A 301 -18.64 -9.67 11.46
N MET A 302 -18.39 -8.48 10.91
CA MET A 302 -17.80 -8.34 9.58
C MET A 302 -16.36 -8.84 9.55
N LEU A 303 -15.52 -8.49 10.52
CA LEU A 303 -14.14 -8.98 10.59
C LEU A 303 -14.07 -10.52 10.67
N GLU A 304 -15.00 -11.13 11.40
CA GLU A 304 -15.13 -12.60 11.49
C GLU A 304 -15.53 -13.19 10.14
N THR A 305 -16.53 -12.60 9.50
CA THR A 305 -17.03 -13.02 8.17
C THR A 305 -15.95 -12.91 7.11
N LEU A 306 -15.14 -11.84 7.15
CA LEU A 306 -14.04 -11.60 6.22
C LEU A 306 -12.81 -12.46 6.52
N GLY A 307 -12.74 -13.07 7.71
CA GLY A 307 -11.66 -13.94 8.17
C GLY A 307 -10.38 -13.19 8.59
N ILE A 308 -10.51 -11.95 9.06
CA ILE A 308 -9.38 -11.06 9.38
C ILE A 308 -9.40 -10.51 10.81
N SER A 309 -10.24 -11.04 11.70
CA SER A 309 -10.35 -10.59 13.09
C SER A 309 -9.04 -10.66 13.87
N GLU A 310 -8.26 -11.74 13.77
CA GLU A 310 -6.97 -11.85 14.48
C GLU A 310 -5.94 -10.82 13.99
N PHE A 311 -5.95 -10.56 12.68
CA PHE A 311 -5.07 -9.56 12.07
C PHE A 311 -5.44 -8.16 12.56
N GLU A 312 -6.73 -7.81 12.52
CA GLU A 312 -7.24 -6.54 13.02
C GLU A 312 -6.88 -6.34 14.49
N ASN A 313 -7.14 -7.35 15.34
CA ASN A 313 -6.83 -7.29 16.76
C ASN A 313 -5.34 -7.03 17.01
N THR A 314 -4.48 -7.72 16.28
CA THR A 314 -3.02 -7.53 16.38
C THR A 314 -2.61 -6.12 15.94
N VAL A 315 -3.16 -5.61 14.83
CA VAL A 315 -2.89 -4.27 14.33
C VAL A 315 -3.38 -3.20 15.32
N ARG A 316 -4.61 -3.33 15.81
CA ARG A 316 -5.23 -2.40 16.76
C ARG A 316 -4.44 -2.35 18.06
N ASN A 317 -4.15 -3.50 18.66
CA ASN A 317 -3.37 -3.59 19.90
C ASN A 317 -1.97 -3.00 19.74
N LEU A 318 -1.27 -3.36 18.65
CA LEU A 318 0.04 -2.79 18.36
C LEU A 318 -0.03 -1.27 18.19
N THR A 319 -1.00 -0.77 17.41
CA THR A 319 -1.19 0.66 17.14
C THR A 319 -1.40 1.44 18.44
N LEU A 320 -2.35 1.01 19.27
CA LEU A 320 -2.67 1.68 20.53
C LEU A 320 -1.47 1.63 21.50
N ALA A 321 -0.74 0.50 21.56
CA ALA A 321 0.41 0.35 22.43
C ALA A 321 1.60 1.24 22.03
N VAL A 322 1.82 1.48 20.73
CA VAL A 322 3.04 2.17 20.24
C VAL A 322 2.83 3.61 19.80
N LEU A 323 1.60 3.98 19.38
CA LEU A 323 1.24 5.33 18.95
C LEU A 323 0.15 5.99 19.81
N GLY A 324 -0.64 5.21 20.57
CA GLY A 324 -1.74 5.73 21.38
C GLY A 324 -1.31 6.54 22.61
N SER A 325 -0.04 6.45 23.00
CA SER A 325 0.56 7.26 24.07
C SER A 325 2.00 7.63 23.74
N THR A 326 2.43 8.81 24.21
CA THR A 326 3.81 9.29 24.11
C THR A 326 4.70 8.78 25.25
N THR A 327 4.12 8.12 26.25
CA THR A 327 4.82 7.68 27.47
C THR A 327 4.59 6.21 27.78
N GLY A 328 5.55 5.62 28.50
CA GLY A 328 5.46 4.24 28.98
C GLY A 328 6.32 3.24 28.21
N THR A 329 6.35 2.03 28.75
CA THR A 329 6.89 0.84 28.08
C THR A 329 5.82 0.23 27.21
N TRP A 330 6.16 -0.12 25.97
CA TRP A 330 5.22 -0.84 25.11
C TRP A 330 4.94 -2.21 25.71
N ASN A 331 3.67 -2.43 26.08
CA ASN A 331 3.18 -3.73 26.47
C ASN A 331 2.55 -4.38 25.23
N ILE A 332 3.34 -5.16 24.51
CA ILE A 332 2.93 -5.82 23.27
C ILE A 332 3.21 -7.32 23.39
N GLY A 333 2.26 -8.14 22.92
CA GLY A 333 2.38 -9.59 22.94
C GLY A 333 3.33 -10.12 21.86
N THR A 334 3.40 -11.45 21.77
CA THR A 334 4.19 -12.14 20.74
C THR A 334 3.70 -11.81 19.32
N PRO A 335 2.39 -11.82 19.01
CA PRO A 335 1.88 -11.46 17.67
C PRO A 335 2.23 -10.02 17.28
N GLU A 336 1.98 -9.06 18.16
CA GLU A 336 2.27 -7.64 17.92
C GLU A 336 3.77 -7.40 17.76
N SER A 337 4.60 -8.07 18.57
CA SER A 337 6.06 -8.00 18.45
C SER A 337 6.58 -8.58 17.13
N ALA A 338 5.95 -9.65 16.62
CA ALA A 338 6.29 -10.22 15.33
C ALA A 338 5.90 -9.29 14.18
N MET A 339 4.67 -8.76 14.22
CA MET A 339 4.17 -7.80 13.25
C MET A 339 5.03 -6.53 13.21
N LEU A 340 5.43 -5.99 14.37
CA LEU A 340 6.29 -4.81 14.42
C LEU A 340 7.66 -5.03 13.77
N ARG A 341 8.25 -6.22 13.92
CA ARG A 341 9.51 -6.57 13.25
C ARG A 341 9.34 -6.64 11.73
N GLU A 342 8.21 -7.18 11.27
CA GLU A 342 7.87 -7.25 9.86
C GLU A 342 7.65 -5.85 9.25
N ILE A 343 6.87 -5.00 9.94
CA ILE A 343 6.62 -3.61 9.55
C ILE A 343 7.94 -2.86 9.42
N ALA A 344 8.83 -2.98 10.42
CA ALA A 344 10.14 -2.31 10.41
C ALA A 344 11.03 -2.71 9.21
N ALA A 345 10.76 -3.85 8.56
CA ALA A 345 11.48 -4.32 7.38
C ALA A 345 10.75 -4.05 6.04
N SER A 346 9.52 -3.53 6.08
CA SER A 346 8.63 -3.43 4.91
C SER A 346 8.67 -2.07 4.19
N GLY A 347 8.77 -0.97 4.94
CA GLY A 347 8.75 0.38 4.34
C GLY A 347 7.39 0.73 3.71
N VAL A 348 7.30 1.83 2.95
CA VAL A 348 6.03 2.34 2.37
C VAL A 348 5.34 1.31 1.46
N TYR A 349 6.10 0.66 0.58
CA TYR A 349 5.57 -0.19 -0.50
C TYR A 349 5.78 -1.69 -0.29
N GLY A 350 6.26 -2.09 0.89
CA GLY A 350 6.78 -3.45 1.11
C GLY A 350 8.12 -3.67 0.41
N THR A 351 8.67 -4.88 0.53
CA THR A 351 9.95 -5.24 -0.11
C THR A 351 9.84 -6.43 -1.04
N GLN A 352 10.70 -6.49 -2.07
CA GLN A 352 10.77 -7.65 -2.97
C GLN A 352 11.11 -8.94 -2.23
N SER A 353 11.95 -8.87 -1.20
CA SER A 353 12.32 -10.05 -0.40
C SER A 353 11.09 -10.62 0.31
N MET A 354 10.29 -9.76 0.92
CA MET A 354 9.03 -10.18 1.56
C MET A 354 8.01 -10.68 0.56
N ARG A 355 7.90 -10.05 -0.61
CA ARG A 355 7.01 -10.50 -1.67
C ARG A 355 7.32 -11.93 -2.12
N ILE A 356 8.59 -12.25 -2.28
CA ILE A 356 9.03 -13.62 -2.60
C ILE A 356 8.68 -14.57 -1.45
N GLU A 357 8.99 -14.20 -0.21
CA GLU A 357 8.72 -15.03 0.97
C GLU A 357 7.23 -15.35 1.13
N LYS A 358 6.36 -14.33 1.10
CA LYS A 358 4.90 -14.50 1.23
C LYS A 358 4.32 -15.32 0.08
N ARG A 359 4.82 -15.15 -1.15
CA ARG A 359 4.39 -15.95 -2.31
C ARG A 359 4.80 -17.42 -2.18
N ILE A 360 6.00 -17.70 -1.66
CA ILE A 360 6.46 -19.08 -1.40
C ILE A 360 5.59 -19.72 -0.32
N ASN A 361 5.37 -19.03 0.80
CA ASN A 361 4.61 -19.56 1.93
C ASN A 361 3.17 -19.91 1.53
N ARG A 362 2.50 -19.06 0.74
CA ARG A 362 1.15 -19.32 0.24
C ARG A 362 1.05 -20.60 -0.59
N ARG A 363 1.96 -20.77 -1.55
CA ARG A 363 2.03 -21.98 -2.39
C ARG A 363 2.29 -23.25 -1.58
N LEU A 364 3.11 -23.14 -0.52
CA LEU A 364 3.37 -24.27 0.37
C LEU A 364 2.11 -24.65 1.15
N THR A 365 1.36 -23.68 1.67
CA THR A 365 0.09 -23.94 2.38
C THR A 365 -0.94 -24.60 1.48
N GLU A 366 -1.13 -24.11 0.25
CA GLU A 366 -2.02 -24.71 -0.76
C GLU A 366 -1.64 -26.17 -1.07
N THR A 367 -0.34 -26.45 -1.22
CA THR A 367 0.16 -27.80 -1.51
C THR A 367 -0.06 -28.77 -0.34
N VAL A 368 -0.11 -28.25 0.90
CA VAL A 368 -0.34 -29.06 2.11
C VAL A 368 -1.83 -29.32 2.31
N SER A 369 -2.71 -28.34 2.05
CA SER A 369 -4.16 -28.53 2.14
C SER A 369 -4.67 -29.56 1.14
N ASP A 370 -4.17 -29.54 -0.11
CA ASP A 370 -4.55 -30.51 -1.15
C ASP A 370 -4.14 -31.96 -0.83
N LYS A 371 -3.13 -32.16 0.03
CA LYS A 371 -2.72 -33.50 0.47
C LYS A 371 -3.54 -34.03 1.65
N SER A 372 -4.32 -33.18 2.31
CA SER A 372 -5.11 -33.52 3.50
C SER A 372 -6.59 -33.83 3.23
N SER A 373 -7.07 -33.62 2.00
CA SER A 373 -8.49 -33.73 1.62
C SER A 373 -8.86 -34.97 0.78
N GLY A 374 -8.02 -36.00 0.70
CA GLY A 374 -8.29 -37.22 -0.09
C GLY A 374 -8.73 -38.46 0.71
N THR A 375 -9.99 -38.89 0.59
CA THR A 375 -10.52 -40.22 0.95
C THR A 375 -9.99 -41.32 0.00
N PRO A 376 -9.94 -42.62 0.42
CA PRO A 376 -9.14 -43.63 -0.27
C PRO A 376 -9.92 -44.41 -1.34
N ALA A 377 -9.31 -44.65 -2.50
CA ALA A 377 -9.67 -45.73 -3.42
C ALA A 377 -8.41 -46.40 -4.00
N MET A 378 -8.44 -47.74 -4.02
CA MET A 378 -7.36 -48.69 -4.33
C MET A 378 -7.23 -48.98 -5.85
N PRO A 379 -6.42 -49.94 -6.35
CA PRO A 379 -5.13 -49.65 -6.99
C PRO A 379 -5.06 -50.14 -8.45
N GLY A 380 -4.23 -49.50 -9.28
CA GLY A 380 -3.86 -50.12 -10.56
C GLY A 380 -3.52 -49.15 -11.67
N ALA A 381 -2.29 -48.65 -11.65
CA ALA A 381 -1.54 -48.41 -12.88
C ALA A 381 -0.08 -48.19 -12.51
N THR A 382 0.76 -49.03 -13.09
CA THR A 382 2.21 -49.15 -12.92
C THR A 382 2.93 -47.83 -13.21
N LEU A 383 3.65 -47.32 -12.20
CA LEU A 383 4.64 -46.25 -12.36
C LEU A 383 5.92 -46.80 -13.01
N PRO A 384 6.53 -46.11 -13.98
CA PRO A 384 7.96 -46.25 -14.22
C PRO A 384 8.72 -45.54 -13.10
N THR A 385 9.44 -46.34 -12.34
CA THR A 385 10.66 -46.06 -11.57
C THR A 385 11.07 -44.59 -11.32
N GLN A 386 11.17 -44.26 -10.02
CA GLN A 386 11.80 -43.06 -9.48
C GLN A 386 13.19 -42.79 -10.09
N PRO A 387 13.59 -41.51 -10.32
CA PRO A 387 15.00 -41.16 -10.27
C PRO A 387 15.45 -40.99 -8.80
N PRO A 388 16.73 -41.22 -8.51
CA PRO A 388 17.19 -41.58 -7.18
C PRO A 388 17.16 -40.42 -6.20
N SER A 389 17.01 -40.82 -4.94
CA SER A 389 17.30 -40.03 -3.76
C SER A 389 18.64 -39.30 -3.85
N GLY A 390 18.62 -38.01 -3.46
CA GLY A 390 19.76 -37.27 -2.92
C GLY A 390 21.06 -37.29 -3.72
N SER A 391 21.16 -36.49 -4.79
CA SER A 391 22.48 -36.01 -5.22
C SER A 391 22.78 -34.64 -4.60
N ARG A 392 23.75 -34.61 -3.68
CA ARG A 392 24.41 -33.37 -3.27
C ARG A 392 25.12 -32.80 -4.50
N PHE A 393 24.51 -31.83 -5.17
CA PHE A 393 25.20 -31.06 -6.21
C PHE A 393 26.38 -30.30 -5.59
N GLY A 394 27.60 -30.79 -5.84
CA GLY A 394 28.85 -30.15 -5.40
C GLY A 394 28.97 -28.72 -5.92
N GLY A 395 29.57 -27.84 -5.11
CA GLY A 395 29.59 -26.39 -5.32
C GLY A 395 30.08 -25.94 -6.69
N SER A 396 30.99 -26.67 -7.32
CA SER A 396 31.52 -26.38 -8.66
C SER A 396 30.50 -26.64 -9.79
N ARG A 397 29.69 -27.71 -9.72
CA ARG A 397 28.67 -28.01 -10.75
C ARG A 397 27.46 -27.07 -10.66
N PHE A 398 27.12 -26.60 -9.46
CA PHE A 398 26.08 -25.58 -9.27
C PHE A 398 26.51 -24.21 -9.79
N VAL A 399 27.77 -23.81 -9.56
CA VAL A 399 28.31 -22.56 -10.12
C VAL A 399 28.25 -22.62 -11.65
N LEU A 400 28.69 -23.73 -12.25
CA LEU A 400 28.54 -23.96 -13.70
C LEU A 400 27.10 -23.88 -14.20
N TRP A 401 26.15 -24.53 -13.51
CA TRP A 401 24.72 -24.48 -13.85
C TRP A 401 24.14 -23.07 -13.71
N TYR A 402 24.51 -22.33 -12.67
CA TYR A 402 24.09 -20.96 -12.44
C TYR A 402 24.63 -20.01 -13.51
N TRP A 403 25.91 -20.15 -13.87
CA TRP A 403 26.52 -19.40 -14.98
C TRP A 403 25.84 -19.72 -16.31
N TRP A 404 25.51 -21.01 -16.54
CA TRP A 404 24.78 -21.45 -17.72
C TRP A 404 23.40 -20.79 -17.81
N ARG A 405 22.61 -20.84 -16.74
CA ARG A 405 21.27 -20.21 -16.67
C ARG A 405 21.30 -18.68 -16.76
N ARG A 406 22.38 -18.04 -16.29
CA ARG A 406 22.54 -16.58 -16.37
C ARG A 406 22.96 -16.11 -17.76
N ALA A 407 23.81 -16.88 -18.44
CA ALA A 407 24.21 -16.60 -19.83
C ALA A 407 23.11 -16.97 -20.83
N PHE A 408 22.41 -18.10 -20.59
CA PHE A 408 21.35 -18.63 -21.43
C PHE A 408 20.04 -18.72 -20.64
N PRO A 409 19.32 -17.59 -20.46
CA PRO A 409 18.00 -17.59 -19.81
C PRO A 409 16.96 -18.33 -20.66
N ASP A 410 15.95 -18.89 -19.99
CA ASP A 410 14.82 -19.53 -20.68
C ASP A 410 14.05 -18.50 -21.51
N LYS A 411 13.52 -18.93 -22.66
CA LYS A 411 12.79 -18.08 -23.61
C LYS A 411 11.65 -17.28 -22.94
N ALA A 412 10.89 -17.93 -22.05
CA ALA A 412 9.80 -17.32 -21.29
C ALA A 412 10.27 -16.14 -20.41
N TRP A 413 11.48 -16.22 -19.84
CA TRP A 413 12.04 -15.13 -19.04
C TRP A 413 12.45 -13.94 -19.94
N VAL A 414 13.02 -14.22 -21.13
CA VAL A 414 13.40 -13.15 -22.08
C VAL A 414 12.15 -12.46 -22.64
N GLU A 415 11.10 -13.22 -22.95
CA GLU A 415 9.81 -12.69 -23.40
C GLU A 415 9.17 -11.78 -22.34
N GLN A 416 9.27 -12.14 -21.06
CA GLN A 416 8.70 -11.37 -19.96
C GLN A 416 9.44 -10.04 -19.68
N TYR A 417 10.78 -10.05 -19.63
CA TYR A 417 11.55 -8.90 -19.14
C TYR A 417 12.27 -8.11 -20.23
N HIS A 418 12.47 -8.69 -21.41
CA HIS A 418 13.13 -8.06 -22.54
C HIS A 418 12.38 -8.35 -23.86
N PRO A 419 11.11 -7.95 -23.99
CA PRO A 419 10.24 -8.33 -25.12
C PRO A 419 10.75 -7.87 -26.50
N ARG A 420 11.57 -6.81 -26.55
CA ARG A 420 12.24 -6.35 -27.79
C ARG A 420 13.39 -7.27 -28.26
N TRP A 421 13.83 -8.18 -27.40
CA TRP A 421 14.90 -9.15 -27.65
C TRP A 421 14.37 -10.53 -28.04
N SER A 422 13.15 -10.88 -27.64
CA SER A 422 12.52 -12.16 -27.97
C SER A 422 11.98 -12.23 -29.40
N SER A 423 11.78 -11.09 -30.07
CA SER A 423 11.17 -11.01 -31.41
C SER A 423 12.11 -11.31 -32.59
N LEU A 424 13.43 -11.35 -32.38
CA LEU A 424 14.42 -11.61 -33.43
C LEU A 424 15.39 -12.72 -33.01
N PRO A 425 15.42 -13.89 -33.69
CA PRO A 425 16.27 -15.02 -33.33
C PRO A 425 17.77 -14.67 -33.25
N ALA A 426 18.24 -13.75 -34.10
CA ALA A 426 19.62 -13.28 -34.12
C ALA A 426 20.03 -12.44 -32.88
N ARG A 427 19.06 -11.92 -32.11
CA ARG A 427 19.35 -11.20 -30.85
C ARG A 427 19.49 -12.16 -29.66
N LEU A 428 18.80 -13.29 -29.70
CA LEU A 428 18.92 -14.36 -28.70
C LEU A 428 20.30 -15.04 -28.74
N THR A 429 20.94 -15.08 -29.90
CA THR A 429 22.29 -15.65 -30.06
C THR A 429 23.40 -14.73 -29.51
N ILE A 430 23.18 -13.41 -29.45
CA ILE A 430 24.14 -12.42 -28.93
C ILE A 430 23.87 -12.07 -27.45
N LEU A 431 22.66 -12.33 -26.96
CA LEU A 431 22.23 -12.09 -25.58
C LEU A 431 23.21 -12.66 -24.51
N PRO A 432 23.77 -13.89 -24.66
CA PRO A 432 24.74 -14.41 -23.71
C PRO A 432 26.01 -13.56 -23.61
N LEU A 433 26.52 -13.06 -24.74
CA LEU A 433 27.73 -12.22 -24.79
C LEU A 433 27.50 -10.89 -24.08
N ILE A 434 26.32 -10.30 -24.24
CA ILE A 434 25.97 -9.03 -23.60
C ILE A 434 25.78 -9.21 -22.09
N ARG A 435 25.10 -10.27 -21.66
CA ARG A 435 24.93 -10.59 -20.24
C ARG A 435 26.25 -10.92 -19.55
N LEU A 436 27.15 -11.64 -20.23
CA LEU A 436 28.51 -11.89 -19.76
C LEU A 436 29.34 -10.60 -19.70
N SER A 437 29.21 -9.70 -20.68
CA SER A 437 29.91 -8.40 -20.69
C SER A 437 29.46 -7.48 -19.55
N GLY A 438 28.16 -7.43 -19.24
CA GLY A 438 27.61 -6.67 -18.11
C GLY A 438 28.05 -7.24 -16.76
N ALA A 439 28.12 -8.57 -16.64
CA ALA A 439 28.66 -9.25 -15.46
C ALA A 439 30.15 -8.96 -15.24
N LEU A 440 30.93 -8.85 -16.32
CA LEU A 440 32.36 -8.50 -16.28
C LEU A 440 32.63 -7.02 -15.97
N ARG A 441 31.64 -6.12 -16.16
CA ARG A 441 31.72 -4.69 -15.74
C ARG A 441 31.43 -4.47 -14.25
N HIS A 442 30.72 -5.40 -13.60
CA HIS A 442 30.36 -5.32 -12.17
C HIS A 442 30.88 -6.53 -11.37
N ARG A 443 32.17 -6.84 -11.52
CA ARG A 443 32.80 -8.06 -10.96
C ARG A 443 32.66 -8.19 -9.44
N GLN A 444 32.68 -7.08 -8.70
CA GLN A 444 32.56 -7.08 -7.24
C GLN A 444 31.16 -7.50 -6.78
N ALA A 445 30.10 -6.89 -7.35
CA ALA A 445 28.70 -7.24 -7.06
C ALA A 445 28.40 -8.71 -7.41
N LEU A 446 28.95 -9.21 -8.51
CA LEU A 446 28.80 -10.59 -8.93
C LEU A 446 29.51 -11.58 -7.99
N SER A 447 30.73 -11.24 -7.53
CA SER A 447 31.46 -12.08 -6.58
C SER A 447 30.72 -12.20 -5.24
N GLU A 448 29.98 -11.16 -4.86
CA GLU A 448 29.19 -11.11 -3.64
C GLU A 448 27.86 -11.85 -3.79
N GLU A 449 27.19 -11.74 -4.94
CA GLU A 449 26.00 -12.52 -5.29
C GLU A 449 26.29 -14.04 -5.23
N ILE A 450 27.43 -14.46 -5.79
CA ILE A 450 27.87 -15.87 -5.76
C ILE A 450 28.22 -16.31 -4.34
N ARG A 451 28.95 -15.48 -3.56
CA ARG A 451 29.26 -15.78 -2.15
C ARG A 451 28.01 -15.91 -1.29
N ARG A 452 27.00 -15.04 -1.47
CA ARG A 452 25.72 -15.11 -0.75
C ARG A 452 24.94 -16.37 -1.09
N THR A 453 24.93 -16.75 -2.37
CA THR A 453 24.25 -17.96 -2.85
C THR A 453 24.90 -19.24 -2.32
N LEU A 454 26.24 -19.28 -2.23
CA LEU A 454 26.98 -20.41 -1.66
C LEU A 454 26.87 -20.47 -0.12
N ARG A 455 26.81 -19.33 0.58
CA ARG A 455 26.65 -19.27 2.05
C ARG A 455 25.29 -19.78 2.52
N ARG A 456 24.22 -19.58 1.77
CA ARG A 456 22.87 -20.10 2.10
C ARG A 456 22.77 -21.63 2.12
N ARG A 457 23.78 -22.35 1.61
CA ARG A 457 23.77 -23.82 1.52
C ARG A 457 24.69 -24.55 2.50
N ARG A 458 25.47 -23.86 3.34
CA ARG A 458 26.18 -24.55 4.44
C ARG A 458 25.21 -24.69 5.61
N PRO A 459 24.74 -25.90 5.98
CA PRO A 459 24.06 -26.06 7.26
C PRO A 459 25.05 -25.68 8.37
N ARG A 460 24.58 -24.88 9.35
CA ARG A 460 25.33 -24.65 10.59
C ARG A 460 25.62 -26.02 11.21
N ARG A 461 26.88 -26.45 11.16
CA ARG A 461 27.34 -27.55 12.01
C ARG A 461 27.19 -27.08 13.46
N ARG A 462 26.37 -27.80 14.22
CA ARG A 462 26.50 -27.84 15.68
C ARG A 462 27.76 -28.60 16.04
#